data_AF-A0A9X3YET9-F1
#
_entry.id   AF-A0A9X3YET9-F1
#
_cell.length_a   1.000
_cell.length_b   1.000
_cell.length_c   1.000
_cell.angle_alpha   90.00
_cell.angle_beta   90.00
_cell.angle_gamma   90.00
#
_symmetry.space_group_name_H-M   'P 1'
#
loop_
_entity.id
_entity.type
_entity.pdbx_description
1 polymer ?
#
loop_
_entity_poly.entity_id
_entity_poly.type
_entity_poly.pdbx_seq_one_letter_code
_entity_poly.pdbx_strand_id
1 'polypeptide(L)'
;FFETLQRWFIAGLVISALISAALGWVVVRSGLRPLRQVTHLATSMSARSLQERIPLEPVPLELQQLVLSFNAMLGRLEDAFVRLSNFSADIAHELRTPVSNLMTHTEVVLTRKRDLDAYEENLYSNLEELKRMSRMIDDMLFLAKSDNGLIVPEQGSVELSNLTSKLLEYYY
;
A
#
# COMPACT_ATOMS: atom_id res chain seq x y z
N PHE A 1 32.89 -6.84 -69.32
CA PHE A 1 32.10 -5.65 -68.91
C PHE A 1 30.88 -6.03 -68.06
N PHE A 2 29.98 -6.90 -68.54
CA PHE A 2 28.80 -7.35 -67.75
C PHE A 2 29.16 -8.08 -66.45
N GLU A 3 30.11 -9.03 -66.47
CA GLU A 3 30.53 -9.75 -65.25
C GLU A 3 31.18 -8.84 -64.19
N THR A 4 32.02 -7.90 -64.63
CA THR A 4 32.67 -6.95 -63.73
C THR A 4 31.63 -6.05 -63.07
N LEU A 5 30.64 -5.56 -63.83
CA LEU A 5 29.54 -4.76 -63.30
C LEU A 5 28.70 -5.55 -62.28
N GLN A 6 28.40 -6.82 -62.58
CA GLN A 6 27.66 -7.71 -61.68
C GLN A 6 28.38 -7.95 -60.35
N ARG A 7 29.71 -8.13 -60.37
CA ARG A 7 30.51 -8.29 -59.14
C ARG A 7 30.50 -7.05 -58.26
N TRP A 8 30.58 -5.85 -58.84
CA TRP A 8 30.48 -4.59 -58.09
C TRP A 8 29.09 -4.39 -57.47
N PHE A 9 28.02 -4.74 -58.19
CA PHE A 9 26.66 -4.71 -57.64
C PHE A 9 26.48 -5.67 -56.47
N ILE A 10 26.95 -6.91 -56.59
CA ILE A 10 26.88 -7.90 -55.50
C ILE A 10 27.70 -7.43 -54.29
N ALA A 11 28.91 -6.92 -54.51
CA ALA A 11 29.74 -6.39 -53.43
C ALA A 11 29.05 -5.21 -52.70
N GLY A 12 28.47 -4.26 -53.45
CA GLY A 12 27.70 -3.16 -52.89
C GLY A 12 26.48 -3.64 -52.08
N LEU A 13 25.76 -4.64 -52.59
CA LEU A 13 24.59 -5.22 -51.92
C LEU A 13 25.00 -5.91 -50.61
N VAL A 14 26.06 -6.73 -50.63
CA VAL A 14 26.58 -7.39 -49.41
C VAL A 14 27.06 -6.36 -48.39
N ILE A 15 27.79 -5.32 -48.80
CA ILE A 15 28.26 -4.27 -47.89
C ILE A 15 27.06 -3.51 -47.29
N SER A 16 26.05 -3.15 -48.08
CA SER A 16 24.86 -2.47 -47.58
C SER A 16 24.07 -3.33 -46.59
N ALA A 17 23.98 -4.65 -46.84
CA ALA A 17 23.33 -5.60 -45.94
C ALA A 17 24.08 -5.72 -44.61
N LEU A 18 25.41 -5.80 -44.65
CA LEU A 18 26.25 -5.85 -43.45
C LEU A 18 26.14 -4.57 -42.62
N ILE A 19 26.16 -3.40 -43.25
CA ILE A 19 26.00 -2.11 -42.56
C ILE A 19 24.61 -2.02 -41.93
N SER A 20 23.57 -2.39 -42.65
CA SER A 20 22.19 -2.38 -42.13
C SER A 20 22.02 -3.32 -40.93
N ALA A 21 22.62 -4.51 -41.00
CA ALA A 21 22.61 -5.47 -39.89
C ALA A 21 23.38 -4.94 -38.67
N ALA A 22 24.54 -4.32 -38.88
CA ALA A 22 25.33 -3.73 -37.80
C ALA A 22 24.59 -2.57 -37.12
N LEU A 23 23.99 -1.67 -37.91
CA LEU A 23 23.18 -0.57 -37.38
C LEU A 23 21.96 -1.08 -36.61
N GLY A 24 21.23 -2.06 -37.17
CA GLY A 24 20.10 -2.69 -36.48
C GLY A 24 20.49 -3.30 -35.14
N TRP A 25 21.64 -3.98 -35.10
CA TRP A 25 22.16 -4.56 -33.86
C TRP A 25 22.52 -3.51 -32.81
N VAL A 26 23.17 -2.41 -33.21
CA VAL A 26 23.52 -1.30 -32.31
C VAL A 26 22.26 -0.61 -31.77
N VAL A 27 21.25 -0.36 -32.61
CA VAL A 27 19.98 0.27 -32.22
C VAL A 27 19.24 -0.60 -31.20
N VAL A 28 19.11 -1.90 -31.45
CA VAL A 28 18.43 -2.83 -30.51
C VAL A 28 19.18 -2.89 -29.18
N ARG A 29 20.51 -3.01 -29.21
CA ARG A 29 21.32 -3.14 -27.99
C ARG A 29 21.34 -1.86 -27.16
N SER A 30 21.36 -0.70 -27.81
CA SER A 30 21.33 0.61 -27.13
C SER A 30 19.93 0.97 -26.62
N GLY A 31 18.88 0.73 -27.42
CA GLY A 31 17.50 1.03 -27.05
C GLY A 31 16.97 0.20 -25.88
N LEU A 32 17.48 -1.03 -25.68
CA LEU A 32 17.09 -1.89 -24.56
C LEU A 32 17.93 -1.68 -23.28
N ARG A 33 19.00 -0.87 -23.33
CA ARG A 33 19.86 -0.62 -22.16
C ARG A 33 19.13 0.13 -21.02
N PRO A 34 18.30 1.18 -21.29
CA PRO A 34 17.52 1.86 -20.27
C PRO A 34 16.49 0.95 -19.59
N LEU A 35 15.91 0.00 -20.33
CA LEU A 35 14.97 -0.97 -19.79
C LEU A 35 15.61 -1.80 -18.67
N ARG A 36 16.86 -2.24 -18.85
CA ARG A 36 17.59 -2.99 -17.81
C ARG A 36 17.85 -2.17 -16.55
N GLN A 37 18.06 -0.86 -16.67
CA GLN A 37 18.24 0.02 -15.50
C GLN A 37 16.93 0.17 -14.72
N VAL A 38 15.81 0.37 -15.41
CA VAL A 38 14.47 0.39 -14.81
C VAL A 38 14.18 -0.94 -14.12
N THR A 39 14.46 -2.08 -14.77
CA THR A 39 14.29 -3.41 -14.16
C THR A 39 15.17 -3.58 -12.93
N HIS A 40 16.44 -3.18 -12.98
CA HIS A 40 17.35 -3.32 -11.84
C HIS A 40 16.87 -2.49 -10.63
N LEU A 41 16.50 -1.22 -10.87
CA LEU A 41 15.93 -0.36 -9.83
C LEU A 41 14.67 -0.98 -9.24
N ALA A 42 13.73 -1.41 -10.09
CA ALA A 42 12.50 -2.08 -9.67
C ALA A 42 12.78 -3.35 -8.84
N THR A 43 13.77 -4.17 -9.21
CA THR A 43 14.14 -5.37 -8.45
C THR A 43 14.84 -5.07 -7.12
N SER A 44 15.49 -3.90 -6.99
CA SER A 44 16.10 -3.47 -5.74
C SER A 44 15.13 -2.74 -4.80
N MET A 45 13.92 -2.39 -5.27
CA MET A 45 12.93 -1.74 -4.43
C MET A 45 12.36 -2.71 -3.41
N SER A 46 12.30 -2.25 -2.16
CA SER A 46 11.70 -2.96 -1.03
C SER A 46 10.74 -2.03 -0.31
N ALA A 47 9.96 -2.55 0.64
CA ALA A 47 9.09 -1.71 1.49
C ALA A 47 9.85 -0.58 2.21
N ARG A 48 11.18 -0.71 2.39
CA ARG A 48 12.05 0.31 3.00
C ARG A 48 12.58 1.36 2.03
N SER A 49 12.53 1.10 0.73
CA SER A 49 13.05 2.02 -0.31
C SER A 49 11.94 2.54 -1.23
N LEU A 50 10.68 2.45 -0.80
CA LEU A 50 9.53 3.01 -1.51
C LEU A 50 9.63 4.52 -1.74
N GLN A 51 10.48 5.26 -1.01
CA GLN A 51 10.75 6.69 -1.28
C GLN A 51 11.57 6.93 -2.56
N GLU A 52 12.38 5.95 -2.98
CA GLU A 52 13.20 6.11 -4.18
C GLU A 52 12.29 6.12 -5.42
N ARG A 53 12.65 6.93 -6.41
CA ARG A 53 11.92 7.05 -7.68
C ARG A 53 12.86 6.77 -8.83
N ILE A 54 12.32 6.19 -9.89
CA ILE A 54 13.09 6.00 -11.12
C ILE A 54 13.22 7.37 -11.79
N PRO A 55 14.45 7.88 -12.00
CA PRO A 55 14.65 9.17 -12.65
C PRO A 55 14.18 9.10 -14.12
N LEU A 56 13.56 10.18 -14.60
CA LEU A 56 13.04 10.28 -15.98
C LEU A 56 14.16 10.54 -17.00
N GLU A 57 15.31 11.06 -16.55
CA GLU A 57 16.50 11.26 -17.35
C GLU A 57 17.52 10.20 -16.91
N PRO A 58 18.04 9.33 -17.81
CA PRO A 58 18.16 9.42 -19.27
C PRO A 58 17.19 8.49 -20.04
N VAL A 59 15.91 8.41 -19.65
CA VAL A 59 14.97 7.43 -20.22
C VAL A 59 14.46 7.88 -21.60
N PRO A 60 14.51 7.02 -22.64
CA PRO A 60 13.92 7.30 -23.95
C PRO A 60 12.44 7.68 -23.86
N LEU A 61 11.97 8.54 -24.76
CA LEU A 61 10.60 9.07 -24.77
C LEU A 61 9.54 7.95 -24.73
N GLU A 62 9.80 6.85 -25.42
CA GLU A 62 8.93 5.67 -25.51
C GLU A 62 8.75 4.95 -24.15
N LEU A 63 9.73 5.08 -23.25
CA LEU A 63 9.72 4.45 -21.93
C LEU A 63 9.32 5.42 -20.81
N GLN A 64 9.21 6.73 -21.08
CA GLN A 64 8.82 7.72 -20.07
C GLN A 64 7.43 7.43 -19.49
N GLN A 65 6.46 7.05 -20.32
CA GLN A 65 5.11 6.71 -19.86
C GLN A 65 5.11 5.49 -18.92
N LEU A 66 5.96 4.50 -19.18
CA LEU A 66 6.12 3.34 -18.30
C LEU A 66 6.71 3.76 -16.96
N VAL A 67 7.77 4.58 -16.96
CA VAL A 67 8.41 5.09 -15.75
C VAL A 67 7.43 5.93 -14.92
N LEU A 68 6.65 6.81 -15.56
CA LEU A 68 5.60 7.58 -14.90
C LEU A 68 4.55 6.68 -14.25
N SER A 69 4.08 5.66 -14.98
CA SER A 69 3.09 4.69 -14.47
C SER A 69 3.63 3.89 -13.28
N PHE A 70 4.91 3.51 -13.34
CA PHE A 70 5.60 2.81 -12.26
C PHE A 70 5.78 3.69 -11.03
N ASN A 71 6.30 4.91 -11.20
CA ASN A 71 6.42 5.89 -10.11
C ASN A 71 5.07 6.23 -9.48
N ALA A 72 3.99 6.31 -10.26
CA ALA A 72 2.64 6.49 -9.74
C ALA A 72 2.16 5.27 -8.92
N MET A 73 2.50 4.04 -9.35
CA MET A 73 2.23 2.83 -8.56
C MET A 73 3.01 2.83 -7.24
N LEU A 74 4.30 3.20 -7.28
CA LEU A 74 5.13 3.34 -6.07
C LEU A 74 4.56 4.36 -5.10
N GLY A 75 4.10 5.51 -5.59
CA GLY A 75 3.42 6.51 -4.75
C GLY A 75 2.18 5.95 -4.06
N ARG A 76 1.32 5.22 -4.79
CA ARG A 76 0.14 4.57 -4.18
C ARG A 76 0.52 3.51 -3.14
N LEU A 77 1.60 2.76 -3.36
CA LEU A 77 2.10 1.76 -2.41
C LEU A 77 2.69 2.42 -1.16
N GLU A 78 3.46 3.49 -1.32
CA GLU A 78 4.01 4.28 -0.22
C GLU A 78 2.89 4.86 0.65
N ASP A 79 1.90 5.50 0.02
CA ASP A 79 0.73 6.05 0.71
C ASP A 79 -0.02 4.97 1.52
N ALA A 80 -0.21 3.79 0.92
CA ALA A 80 -0.86 2.66 1.60
C ALA A 80 -0.02 2.13 2.78
N PHE A 81 1.31 2.04 2.60
CA PHE A 81 2.21 1.57 3.65
C PHE A 81 2.28 2.54 4.83
N VAL A 82 2.37 3.86 4.56
CA VAL A 82 2.36 4.90 5.59
C VAL A 82 1.06 4.85 6.39
N ARG A 83 -0.10 4.74 5.72
CA ARG A 83 -1.39 4.58 6.40
C ARG A 83 -1.43 3.33 7.28
N LEU A 84 -0.98 2.19 6.77
CA LEU A 84 -0.94 0.94 7.53
C LEU A 84 0.00 1.03 8.75
N SER A 85 1.16 1.66 8.59
CA SER A 85 2.14 1.84 9.67
C SER A 85 1.58 2.75 10.77
N ASN A 86 0.99 3.89 10.41
CA ASN A 86 0.37 4.80 11.38
C ASN A 86 -0.79 4.11 12.10
N PHE A 87 -1.70 3.46 11.36
CA PHE A 87 -2.80 2.71 11.93
C PHE A 87 -2.34 1.62 12.90
N SER A 88 -1.28 0.88 12.55
CA SER A 88 -0.71 -0.15 13.43
C SER A 88 -0.10 0.44 14.71
N ALA A 89 0.57 1.59 14.60
CA ALA A 89 1.14 2.30 15.74
C ALA A 89 0.03 2.82 16.67
N ASP A 90 -1.03 3.41 16.10
CA ASP A 90 -2.18 3.93 16.83
C ASP A 90 -2.89 2.82 17.60
N ILE A 91 -3.16 1.66 16.95
CA ILE A 91 -3.69 0.47 17.62
C ILE A 91 -2.80 0.04 18.79
N ALA A 92 -1.48 -0.06 18.57
CA ALA A 92 -0.57 -0.52 19.60
C ALA A 92 -0.55 0.44 20.81
N HIS A 93 -0.68 1.74 20.59
CA HIS A 93 -0.77 2.74 21.64
C HIS A 93 -2.11 2.67 22.39
N GLU A 94 -3.22 2.67 21.66
CA GLU A 94 -4.57 2.62 22.22
C GLU A 94 -4.84 1.34 23.01
N LEU A 95 -4.28 0.20 22.60
CA LEU A 95 -4.42 -1.07 23.33
C LEU A 95 -3.45 -1.21 24.52
N ARG A 96 -2.32 -0.50 24.53
CA ARG A 96 -1.33 -0.60 25.62
C ARG A 96 -1.91 -0.17 26.95
N THR A 97 -2.64 0.95 26.95
CA THR A 97 -3.23 1.53 28.16
C THR A 97 -4.25 0.60 28.83
N PRO A 98 -5.30 0.11 28.16
CA PRO A 98 -6.30 -0.77 28.77
C PRO A 98 -5.70 -2.10 29.22
N VAL A 99 -4.76 -2.66 28.46
CA VAL A 99 -4.02 -3.87 28.87
C VAL A 99 -3.21 -3.62 30.14
N SER A 100 -2.52 -2.48 30.24
CA SER A 100 -1.74 -2.13 31.43
C SER A 100 -2.64 -1.93 32.67
N ASN A 101 -3.81 -1.33 32.48
CA ASN A 101 -4.82 -1.15 33.54
C ASN A 101 -5.35 -2.50 34.02
N LEU A 102 -5.74 -3.39 33.11
CA LEU A 102 -6.19 -4.76 33.43
C LEU A 102 -5.12 -5.52 34.22
N MET A 103 -3.86 -5.44 33.80
CA MET A 103 -2.74 -6.06 34.51
C MET A 103 -2.59 -5.48 35.92
N THR A 104 -2.55 -4.16 36.06
CA THR A 104 -2.38 -3.49 37.35
C THR A 104 -3.53 -3.82 38.31
N HIS A 105 -4.77 -3.74 37.84
CA HIS A 105 -5.95 -4.11 38.63
C HIS A 105 -5.87 -5.55 39.14
N THR A 106 -5.44 -6.47 38.27
CA THR A 106 -5.29 -7.88 38.62
C THR A 106 -4.14 -8.08 39.63
N GLU A 107 -2.98 -7.48 39.41
CA GLU A 107 -1.82 -7.55 40.32
C GLU A 107 -2.15 -7.01 41.71
N VAL A 108 -2.82 -5.85 41.78
CA VAL A 108 -3.23 -5.22 43.04
C VAL A 108 -4.17 -6.11 43.84
N VAL A 109 -5.12 -6.77 43.17
CA VAL A 109 -6.05 -7.70 43.80
C VAL A 109 -5.37 -8.99 44.25
N LEU A 110 -4.36 -9.46 43.51
CA LEU A 110 -3.59 -10.65 43.86
C LEU A 110 -2.53 -10.41 44.96
N THR A 111 -2.18 -9.16 45.28
CA THR A 111 -1.13 -8.82 46.26
C THR A 111 -1.44 -9.35 47.68
N ARG A 112 -2.72 -9.49 48.05
CA ARG A 112 -3.16 -10.05 49.34
C ARG A 112 -4.58 -10.58 49.25
N LYS A 113 -4.98 -11.47 50.18
CA LYS A 113 -6.39 -11.88 50.30
C LYS A 113 -7.29 -10.67 50.59
N ARG A 114 -8.43 -10.63 49.90
CA ARG A 114 -9.49 -9.63 50.07
C ARG A 114 -10.83 -10.30 50.35
N ASP A 115 -11.85 -9.51 50.64
CA ASP A 115 -13.23 -9.99 50.69
C ASP A 115 -13.73 -10.34 49.29
N LEU A 116 -14.84 -11.07 49.24
CA LEU A 116 -15.50 -11.46 47.99
C LEU A 116 -15.92 -10.24 47.18
N ASP A 117 -16.44 -9.20 47.85
CA ASP A 117 -16.94 -7.98 47.21
C ASP A 117 -15.84 -7.27 46.40
N ALA A 118 -14.61 -7.16 46.93
CA ALA A 118 -13.49 -6.56 46.20
C ALA A 118 -13.02 -7.39 44.99
N TYR A 119 -13.16 -8.72 45.03
CA TYR A 119 -12.89 -9.56 43.85
C TYR A 119 -13.98 -9.36 42.79
N GLU A 120 -15.25 -9.29 43.18
CA GLU A 120 -16.35 -9.04 42.25
C GLU A 120 -16.22 -7.65 41.60
N GLU A 121 -15.94 -6.61 42.37
CA GLU A 121 -15.73 -5.25 41.84
C GLU A 121 -14.58 -5.19 40.82
N ASN A 122 -13.49 -5.93 41.09
CA ASN A 122 -12.37 -6.04 40.15
C ASN A 122 -12.76 -6.75 38.85
N LEU A 123 -13.53 -7.83 38.94
CA LEU A 123 -14.02 -8.55 37.77
C LEU A 123 -14.96 -7.69 36.94
N TYR A 124 -15.85 -6.90 37.58
CA TYR A 124 -16.71 -5.94 36.88
C TYR A 124 -15.88 -4.86 36.18
N SER A 125 -14.89 -4.29 36.86
CA SER A 125 -13.98 -3.28 36.30
C SER A 125 -13.22 -3.82 35.08
N ASN A 126 -12.69 -5.05 35.19
CA ASN A 126 -11.99 -5.70 34.09
C ASN A 126 -12.92 -6.04 32.93
N LEU A 127 -14.15 -6.49 33.21
CA LEU A 127 -15.16 -6.77 32.20
C LEU A 127 -15.55 -5.50 31.42
N GLU A 128 -15.67 -4.37 32.12
CA GLU A 128 -15.94 -3.08 31.47
C GLU A 128 -14.82 -2.70 30.49
N GLU A 129 -13.56 -2.84 30.92
CA GLU A 129 -12.41 -2.52 30.08
C GLU A 129 -12.31 -3.45 28.87
N LEU A 130 -12.55 -4.76 29.05
CA LEU A 130 -12.62 -5.73 27.95
C LEU A 130 -13.73 -5.39 26.95
N LYS A 131 -14.90 -4.94 27.42
CA LYS A 131 -15.99 -4.47 26.55
C LYS A 131 -15.63 -3.19 25.80
N ARG A 132 -14.87 -2.27 26.42
CA ARG A 132 -14.35 -1.07 25.76
C ARG A 132 -13.36 -1.45 24.66
N MET A 133 -12.40 -2.33 24.95
CA MET A 133 -11.45 -2.85 23.97
C MET A 133 -12.15 -3.54 22.79
N SER A 134 -13.18 -4.37 23.04
CA SER A 134 -13.95 -5.04 21.97
C SER A 134 -14.59 -4.02 21.02
N ARG A 135 -15.26 -2.99 21.56
CA ARG A 135 -15.88 -1.93 20.74
C ARG A 135 -14.86 -1.16 19.93
N MET A 136 -13.72 -0.81 20.52
CA MET A 136 -12.63 -0.13 19.81
C MET A 136 -12.12 -0.96 18.64
N ILE A 137 -11.97 -2.28 18.81
CA ILE A 137 -11.57 -3.20 17.73
C ILE A 137 -12.63 -3.23 16.62
N ASP A 138 -13.91 -3.29 16.98
CA ASP A 138 -15.02 -3.29 16.02
C ASP A 138 -15.06 -1.98 15.21
N ASP A 139 -14.90 -0.84 15.88
CA ASP A 139 -14.87 0.50 15.27
C ASP A 139 -13.67 0.64 14.32
N MET A 140 -12.49 0.15 14.72
CA MET A 140 -11.29 0.14 13.88
C MET A 140 -11.44 -0.75 12.64
N LEU A 141 -12.06 -1.92 12.80
CA LEU A 141 -12.33 -2.82 11.67
C LEU A 141 -13.37 -2.21 10.71
N PHE A 142 -14.37 -1.50 11.25
CA PHE A 142 -15.35 -0.77 10.46
C PHE A 142 -14.70 0.36 9.66
N LEU A 143 -13.83 1.16 10.28
CA LEU A 143 -13.11 2.24 9.61
C LEU A 143 -12.19 1.68 8.50
N ALA A 144 -11.42 0.63 8.80
CA ALA A 144 -10.56 -0.02 7.81
C ALA A 144 -11.33 -0.58 6.61
N LYS A 145 -12.54 -1.11 6.80
CA LYS A 145 -13.41 -1.55 5.71
C LYS A 145 -13.94 -0.36 4.89
N SER A 146 -14.28 0.74 5.56
CA SER A 146 -14.77 1.97 4.92
C SER A 146 -13.71 2.59 4.02
N ASP A 147 -12.49 2.73 4.52
CA ASP A 147 -11.36 3.34 3.79
C ASP A 147 -10.94 2.55 2.54
N ASN A 148 -11.15 1.23 2.54
CA ASN A 148 -10.86 0.37 1.39
C ASN A 148 -12.04 0.24 0.41
N GLY A 149 -13.12 1.01 0.60
CA GLY A 149 -14.31 0.95 -0.25
C GLY A 149 -15.05 -0.40 -0.17
N LEU A 150 -14.81 -1.17 0.89
CA LEU A 150 -15.46 -2.47 1.12
C LEU A 150 -16.86 -2.30 1.76
N ILE A 151 -17.19 -1.08 2.20
CA ILE A 151 -18.53 -0.70 2.61
C ILE A 151 -19.16 0.10 1.47
N VAL A 152 -20.07 -0.54 0.74
CA VAL A 152 -20.89 0.14 -0.27
C VAL A 152 -22.14 0.66 0.44
N PRO A 153 -22.31 1.97 0.65
CA PRO A 153 -23.52 2.50 1.24
C PRO A 153 -24.71 2.21 0.32
N GLU A 154 -25.82 1.73 0.89
CA GLU A 154 -27.09 1.66 0.17
C GLU A 154 -27.52 3.10 -0.17
N GLN A 155 -27.39 3.46 -1.45
CA GLN A 155 -27.86 4.76 -1.93
C GLN A 155 -29.36 4.66 -2.19
N GLY A 156 -30.16 5.21 -1.29
CA GLY A 156 -31.61 5.32 -1.39
C GLY A 156 -32.10 6.73 -1.04
N SER A 157 -33.28 7.10 -1.54
CA SER A 157 -33.95 8.32 -1.10
C SER A 157 -34.43 8.13 0.34
N VAL A 158 -33.95 8.97 1.26
CA VAL A 158 -34.29 8.90 2.68
C VAL A 158 -35.09 10.14 3.09
N GLU A 159 -36.20 9.94 3.78
CA GLU A 159 -37.00 11.04 4.32
C GLU A 159 -36.36 11.56 5.62
N LEU A 160 -35.74 12.73 5.56
CA LEU A 160 -34.99 13.32 6.68
C LEU A 160 -35.86 13.55 7.94
N SER A 161 -37.14 13.89 7.78
CA SER A 161 -38.12 14.05 8.86
C SER A 161 -38.31 12.75 9.66
N ASN A 162 -38.38 11.61 8.95
CA ASN A 162 -38.56 10.30 9.55
C ASN A 162 -37.28 9.84 10.26
N LEU A 163 -36.11 10.05 9.64
CA LEU A 163 -34.83 9.69 10.22
C LEU A 163 -34.53 10.48 11.51
N THR A 164 -34.80 11.78 11.49
CA THR A 164 -34.61 12.66 12.66
C THR A 164 -35.58 12.32 13.78
N SER A 165 -36.84 12.00 13.46
CA SER A 165 -37.82 11.56 14.45
C SER A 165 -37.41 10.24 15.12
N LYS A 166 -36.95 9.24 14.34
CA LYS A 166 -36.43 7.97 14.87
C LYS A 166 -35.20 8.13 15.75
N LEU A 167 -34.29 9.05 15.39
CA LEU A 167 -33.12 9.35 16.22
C LEU A 167 -33.54 9.99 17.54
N LEU A 168 -34.46 10.95 17.51
CA LEU A 168 -34.97 11.59 18.73
C LEU A 168 -35.66 10.57 19.65
N GLU A 169 -36.45 9.65 19.11
CA GLU A 169 -37.13 8.58 19.87
C GLU A 169 -36.16 7.51 20.43
N TYR A 170 -34.98 7.34 19.83
CA TYR A 170 -33.97 6.42 20.35
C TYR A 170 -33.18 6.99 21.54
N TYR A 171 -33.02 8.32 21.60
CA TYR A 171 -32.23 9.00 22.64
C TYR A 171 -33.07 9.63 23.76
N TYR A 172 -34.40 9.71 23.61
CA TYR A 172 -35.34 10.16 24.64
C TYR A 172 -36.16 8.98 25.18
#